data_AF-A0A7C1P5N5-F1
#
_entry.id   AF-A0A7C1P5N5-F1
#
_cell.length_a   1.000
_cell.length_b   1.000
_cell.length_c   1.000
_cell.angle_alpha   90.00
_cell.angle_beta   90.00
_cell.angle_gamma   90.00
#
_symmetry.space_group_name_H-M   'P 1'
#
loop_
_entity.id
_entity.type
_entity.pdbx_description
1 polymer ?
#
loop_
_entity_poly.entity_id
_entity_poly.type
_entity_poly.pdbx_seq_one_letter_code
_entity_poly.pdbx_strand_id
1 'polypeptide(L)'
;VGYGRIDILMKDEDIEDISCDGSAVPVFVYHRKYQSIESNVKFKDSKELDSFVVRLAQICGKQISIYAPIVDGKLPDGSRLQATLSKTVTNESTFTIRRFREDPLTPIDLIESNTMSVEMAAYFWLAIENGASILFCGGTASGKTSTLNALSLFIPFSHKIVSIEDTREVNLPHKNWIAGTTREGFSSAESEKTGKDIDMFDLIRAGLRQRPRVIIVGEVRGREAYSLFQAMATGHTSYATVHASSIHALIQRLENPPISLPRALLTSLDIIVFINAIPMGKKMVRRITSVTEIIKMDPDTKQLIFMQPFTWVSKVDDRFESSGTSKILTNIRMTNEWTEEQLQKEIDNRIKVLNWMRKHRIRNYQEVGAIISAYYKDSDEVLRDPSKVLKKMKEEKKKEREKEKRENGQKEEKTRVFGLFKMKKTKSAKDRIIKRKRKIKNEINNL
;
A
#
# COMPACT_ATOMS: atom_id res chain seq x y z
N VAL A 1 -23.45 0.31 2.34
CA VAL A 1 -23.70 -0.53 3.53
C VAL A 1 -22.71 -0.09 4.60
N GLY A 2 -23.16 0.28 5.80
CA GLY A 2 -22.26 0.67 6.91
C GLY A 2 -21.77 -0.53 7.71
N TYR A 3 -20.74 -0.34 8.54
CA TYR A 3 -20.10 -1.37 9.38
C TYR A 3 -20.77 -1.57 10.75
N GLY A 4 -21.97 -1.00 10.97
CA GLY A 4 -22.70 -1.19 12.23
C GLY A 4 -22.05 -0.44 13.40
N ARG A 5 -21.81 -1.12 14.53
CA ARG A 5 -21.31 -0.47 15.76
C ARG A 5 -19.94 0.19 15.60
N ILE A 6 -19.10 -0.35 14.73
CA ILE A 6 -17.76 0.19 14.46
C ILE A 6 -17.74 1.21 13.32
N ASP A 7 -18.89 1.60 12.74
CA ASP A 7 -18.94 2.47 11.56
C ASP A 7 -18.26 3.83 11.79
N ILE A 8 -18.35 4.37 13.00
CA ILE A 8 -17.65 5.61 13.39
C ILE A 8 -16.13 5.38 13.42
N LEU A 9 -15.68 4.26 14.02
CA LEU A 9 -14.27 3.90 14.09
C LEU A 9 -13.68 3.66 12.70
N MET A 10 -14.46 3.05 11.80
CA MET A 10 -14.08 2.82 10.40
C MET A 10 -14.04 4.10 9.55
N LYS A 11 -14.65 5.20 10.00
CA LYS A 11 -14.63 6.51 9.32
C LYS A 11 -13.53 7.42 9.83
N ASP A 12 -13.01 7.16 11.03
CA ASP A 12 -11.90 7.92 11.58
C ASP A 12 -10.59 7.54 10.86
N GLU A 13 -10.00 8.50 10.15
CA GLU A 13 -8.77 8.33 9.38
C GLU A 13 -7.52 8.15 10.25
N ASP A 14 -7.59 8.53 11.53
CA ASP A 14 -6.48 8.42 12.48
C ASP A 14 -6.43 7.07 13.22
N ILE A 15 -7.43 6.20 13.02
CA ILE A 15 -7.43 4.83 13.53
C ILE A 15 -6.72 3.91 12.53
N GLU A 16 -5.70 3.18 12.98
CA GLU A 16 -4.96 2.21 12.17
C GLU A 16 -5.44 0.77 12.41
N ASP A 17 -5.76 0.42 13.65
CA ASP A 17 -6.24 -0.91 14.02
C ASP A 17 -7.48 -0.81 14.91
N ILE A 18 -8.39 -1.78 14.78
CA ILE A 18 -9.59 -1.95 15.60
C ILE A 18 -9.59 -3.41 16.10
N SER A 19 -9.60 -3.64 17.41
CA SER A 19 -9.62 -4.98 18.00
C SER A 19 -10.81 -5.16 18.95
N CYS A 20 -11.53 -6.26 18.79
CA CYS A 20 -12.57 -6.68 19.73
C CYS A 20 -12.22 -8.08 20.23
N ASP A 21 -11.94 -8.17 21.52
CA ASP A 21 -11.43 -9.40 22.15
C ASP A 21 -12.55 -10.20 22.86
N GLY A 22 -13.80 -9.73 22.77
CA GLY A 22 -14.98 -10.40 23.32
C GLY A 22 -16.10 -9.42 23.69
N SER A 23 -17.28 -9.94 24.03
CA SER A 23 -18.46 -9.09 24.29
C SER A 23 -18.39 -8.33 25.64
N ALA A 24 -17.67 -8.89 26.61
CA ALA A 24 -17.43 -8.27 27.91
C ALA A 24 -16.39 -7.13 27.88
N VAL A 25 -15.56 -7.07 26.84
CA VAL A 25 -14.45 -6.11 26.72
C VAL A 25 -14.84 -5.03 25.70
N PRO A 26 -14.60 -3.74 25.98
CA PRO A 26 -14.77 -2.69 24.97
C PRO A 26 -13.82 -2.89 23.80
N VAL A 27 -14.19 -2.39 22.64
CA VAL A 27 -13.33 -2.42 21.45
C VAL A 27 -12.12 -1.52 21.69
N PHE A 28 -10.92 -2.04 21.44
CA PHE A 28 -9.68 -1.28 21.47
C PHE A 28 -9.35 -0.74 20.07
N VAL A 29 -8.70 0.41 20.03
CA VAL A 29 -8.21 0.99 18.78
C VAL A 29 -6.77 1.42 18.91
N TYR A 30 -6.00 1.29 17.82
CA TYR A 30 -4.69 1.93 17.71
C TYR A 30 -4.85 3.25 16.97
N HIS A 31 -4.79 4.36 17.72
CA HIS A 31 -4.90 5.70 17.15
C HIS A 31 -3.50 6.28 16.89
N ARG A 32 -3.26 6.90 15.73
CA ARG A 32 -1.95 7.47 15.34
C ARG A 32 -1.29 8.34 16.41
N LYS A 33 -2.08 9.20 17.03
CA LYS A 33 -1.65 10.11 18.11
C LYS A 33 -1.62 9.48 19.51
N TYR A 34 -2.64 8.71 19.87
CA TYR A 34 -2.86 8.24 21.25
C TYR A 34 -2.40 6.80 21.49
N GLN A 35 -1.95 6.11 20.44
CA GLN A 35 -1.58 4.69 20.44
C GLN A 35 -2.75 3.81 20.85
N SER A 36 -2.49 2.69 21.53
CA SER A 36 -3.51 1.76 21.97
C SER A 36 -4.39 2.40 23.04
N ILE A 37 -5.66 2.58 22.73
CA ILE A 37 -6.66 3.14 23.64
C ILE A 37 -7.97 2.34 23.59
N GLU A 38 -8.68 2.36 24.71
CA GLU A 38 -10.02 1.80 24.82
C GLU A 38 -11.03 2.74 24.15
N SER A 39 -11.99 2.18 23.40
CA SER A 39 -13.13 2.92 22.86
C SER A 39 -14.37 2.75 23.73
N ASN A 40 -15.38 3.58 23.50
CA ASN A 40 -16.70 3.44 24.12
C ASN A 40 -17.61 2.42 23.41
N VAL A 41 -17.12 1.73 22.36
CA VAL A 41 -17.89 0.75 21.62
C VAL A 41 -17.82 -0.60 22.35
N LYS A 42 -18.97 -1.13 22.75
CA LYS A 42 -19.11 -2.43 23.39
C LYS A 42 -20.29 -3.20 22.81
N PHE A 43 -20.19 -4.53 22.80
CA PHE A 43 -21.29 -5.43 22.44
C PHE A 43 -22.08 -5.80 23.69
N LYS A 44 -23.40 -5.95 23.56
CA LYS A 44 -24.29 -6.21 24.69
C LYS A 44 -24.05 -7.60 25.29
N ASP A 45 -23.88 -8.58 24.42
CA ASP A 45 -23.69 -9.99 24.77
C ASP A 45 -22.95 -10.73 23.65
N SER A 46 -22.58 -11.99 23.93
CA SER A 46 -21.87 -12.86 23.00
C SER A 46 -22.67 -13.13 21.72
N LYS A 47 -24.02 -13.17 21.79
CA LYS A 47 -24.87 -13.43 20.62
C LYS A 47 -24.84 -12.26 19.62
N GLU A 48 -24.82 -11.03 20.14
CA GLU A 48 -24.67 -9.83 19.32
C GLU A 48 -23.30 -9.82 18.62
N LEU A 49 -22.23 -10.16 19.35
CA LEU A 49 -20.88 -10.22 18.79
C LEU A 49 -20.73 -11.35 17.75
N ASP A 50 -21.27 -12.53 18.01
CA ASP A 50 -21.29 -13.65 17.06
C ASP A 50 -21.99 -13.22 15.75
N SER A 51 -23.18 -12.61 15.87
CA SER A 51 -23.93 -12.11 14.72
C SER A 51 -23.17 -11.04 13.95
N PHE A 52 -22.41 -10.21 14.67
CA PHE A 52 -21.59 -9.16 14.07
C PHE A 52 -20.39 -9.72 13.32
N VAL A 53 -19.68 -10.70 13.88
CA VAL A 53 -18.57 -11.39 13.22
C VAL A 53 -19.04 -12.12 11.96
N VAL A 54 -20.20 -12.79 12.01
CA VAL A 54 -20.80 -13.40 10.81
C VAL A 54 -21.09 -12.36 9.73
N ARG A 55 -21.64 -11.20 10.11
CA ARG A 55 -21.88 -10.10 9.18
C ARG A 55 -20.58 -9.55 8.59
N LEU A 56 -19.51 -9.38 9.38
CA LEU A 56 -18.20 -8.94 8.87
C LEU A 56 -17.62 -9.92 7.85
N ALA A 57 -17.70 -11.23 8.14
CA ALA A 57 -17.27 -12.27 7.20
C ALA A 57 -18.03 -12.18 5.87
N GLN A 58 -19.37 -11.98 5.92
CA GLN A 58 -20.20 -11.80 4.74
C GLN A 58 -19.85 -10.55 3.93
N ILE A 59 -19.52 -9.44 4.61
CA ILE A 59 -19.05 -8.20 3.94
C ILE A 59 -17.75 -8.45 3.17
N CYS A 60 -16.87 -9.31 3.67
CA CYS A 60 -15.66 -9.77 2.97
C CYS A 60 -15.93 -10.78 1.84
N GLY A 61 -17.19 -11.19 1.63
CA GLY A 61 -17.53 -12.26 0.69
C GLY A 61 -17.10 -13.66 1.14
N LYS A 62 -16.80 -13.84 2.44
CA LYS A 62 -16.45 -15.12 3.06
C LYS A 62 -17.57 -15.62 3.97
N GLN A 63 -17.50 -16.89 4.36
CA GLN A 63 -18.39 -17.50 5.34
C GLN A 63 -17.58 -17.92 6.56
N ILE A 64 -18.15 -17.72 7.75
CA ILE A 64 -17.62 -18.22 9.01
C ILE A 64 -18.63 -19.19 9.61
N SER A 65 -18.17 -20.31 10.15
CA SER A 65 -19.03 -21.34 10.73
C SER A 65 -18.28 -22.10 11.83
N ILE A 66 -18.98 -22.99 12.54
CA ILE A 66 -18.35 -23.84 13.56
C ILE A 66 -17.28 -24.77 12.94
N TYR A 67 -17.49 -25.24 11.70
CA TYR A 67 -16.52 -26.08 10.98
C TYR A 67 -15.37 -25.29 10.36
N ALA A 68 -15.53 -23.98 10.19
CA ALA A 68 -14.52 -23.06 9.69
C ALA A 68 -14.56 -21.76 10.52
N PRO A 69 -14.03 -21.82 11.75
CA PRO A 69 -14.26 -20.78 12.76
C PRO A 69 -13.31 -19.60 12.65
N ILE A 70 -12.41 -19.58 11.66
CA ILE A 70 -11.42 -18.52 11.43
C ILE A 70 -11.66 -17.96 10.04
N VAL A 71 -11.70 -16.64 9.93
CA VAL A 71 -11.79 -15.93 8.65
C VAL A 71 -10.72 -14.86 8.57
N ASP A 72 -9.84 -14.97 7.58
CA ASP A 72 -9.00 -13.89 7.08
C ASP A 72 -9.63 -13.32 5.81
N GLY A 73 -9.98 -12.03 5.79
CA GLY A 73 -10.72 -11.41 4.70
C GLY A 73 -10.25 -9.99 4.37
N LYS A 74 -10.81 -9.44 3.30
CA LYS A 74 -10.63 -8.04 2.89
C LYS A 74 -11.98 -7.36 2.88
N LEU A 75 -12.09 -6.23 3.57
CA LEU A 75 -13.28 -5.39 3.58
C LEU A 75 -13.35 -4.57 2.27
N PRO A 76 -14.52 -4.01 1.91
CA PRO A 76 -14.69 -3.23 0.69
C PRO A 76 -13.77 -2.01 0.54
N ASP A 77 -13.30 -1.44 1.66
CA ASP A 77 -12.33 -0.32 1.68
C ASP A 77 -10.87 -0.78 1.55
N GLY A 78 -10.64 -2.10 1.44
CA GLY A 78 -9.30 -2.71 1.37
C GLY A 78 -8.71 -3.09 2.72
N SER A 79 -9.36 -2.73 3.84
CA SER A 79 -8.91 -3.06 5.18
C SER A 79 -8.89 -4.58 5.40
N ARG A 80 -7.89 -5.09 6.12
CA ARG A 80 -7.78 -6.53 6.43
C ARG A 80 -8.64 -6.85 7.65
N LEU A 81 -9.43 -7.91 7.55
CA LEU A 81 -10.17 -8.51 8.65
C LEU A 81 -9.52 -9.83 9.03
N GLN A 82 -9.28 -10.03 10.32
CA GLN A 82 -9.18 -11.35 10.94
C GLN A 82 -10.36 -11.47 11.91
N ALA A 83 -11.05 -12.60 11.90
CA ALA A 83 -12.13 -12.85 12.85
C ALA A 83 -12.16 -14.33 13.26
N THR A 84 -12.55 -14.57 14.52
CA THR A 84 -12.79 -15.92 15.04
C THR A 84 -14.19 -16.03 15.65
N LEU A 85 -14.80 -17.20 15.48
CA LEU A 85 -16.10 -17.52 16.06
C LEU A 85 -15.94 -18.13 17.46
N SER A 86 -16.86 -17.78 18.35
CA SER A 86 -16.91 -18.24 19.74
C SER A 86 -16.96 -19.77 19.86
N LYS A 87 -16.51 -20.26 21.02
CA LYS A 87 -16.60 -21.66 21.48
C LYS A 87 -15.92 -22.70 20.59
N THR A 88 -15.15 -22.27 19.61
CA THR A 88 -14.40 -23.16 18.71
C THR A 88 -12.90 -22.87 18.76
N VAL A 89 -12.52 -21.59 18.73
CA VAL A 89 -11.11 -21.15 18.80
C VAL A 89 -10.83 -20.38 20.09
N THR A 90 -11.78 -19.54 20.49
CA THR A 90 -11.73 -18.67 21.68
C THR A 90 -13.05 -18.77 22.44
N ASN A 91 -13.04 -18.44 23.74
CA ASN A 91 -14.26 -18.50 24.58
C ASN A 91 -15.38 -17.59 24.04
N GLU A 92 -15.00 -16.43 23.50
CA GLU A 92 -15.87 -15.45 22.85
C GLU A 92 -15.44 -15.27 21.38
N SER A 93 -16.33 -14.75 20.54
CA SER A 93 -15.96 -14.35 19.17
C SER A 93 -15.04 -13.13 19.23
N THR A 94 -14.09 -13.03 18.30
CA THR A 94 -13.17 -11.88 18.22
C THR A 94 -13.04 -11.38 16.78
N PHE A 95 -12.61 -10.14 16.63
CA PHE A 95 -12.17 -9.63 15.33
C PHE A 95 -11.09 -8.56 15.49
N THR A 96 -10.18 -8.52 14.52
CA THR A 96 -9.20 -7.46 14.36
C THR A 96 -9.28 -6.93 12.93
N ILE A 97 -9.44 -5.62 12.79
CA ILE A 97 -9.40 -4.91 11.51
C ILE A 97 -8.15 -4.05 11.48
N ARG A 98 -7.31 -4.29 10.47
CA ARG A 98 -6.18 -3.41 10.15
C ARG A 98 -6.54 -2.55 8.96
N ARG A 99 -6.59 -1.24 9.18
CA ARG A 99 -7.11 -0.27 8.21
C ARG A 99 -6.19 -0.11 7.02
N PHE A 100 -6.79 -0.08 5.82
CA PHE A 100 -6.09 0.36 4.62
C PHE A 100 -5.92 1.88 4.67
N ARG A 101 -4.69 2.34 4.39
CA ARG A 101 -4.35 3.77 4.46
C ARG A 101 -4.61 4.44 3.12
N GLU A 102 -5.68 5.23 3.04
CA GLU A 102 -6.01 5.99 1.83
C GLU A 102 -4.95 7.06 1.49
N ASP A 103 -4.37 7.73 2.49
CA ASP A 103 -3.32 8.74 2.33
C ASP A 103 -1.98 8.23 2.89
N PRO A 104 -1.15 7.52 2.09
CA PRO A 104 0.13 6.96 2.54
C PRO A 104 1.15 8.04 2.89
N LEU A 105 2.16 7.69 3.70
CA LEU A 105 3.28 8.61 3.98
C LEU A 105 4.04 8.94 2.70
N THR A 106 4.54 10.16 2.63
CA THR A 106 5.39 10.66 1.54
C THR A 106 6.84 10.85 2.01
N PRO A 107 7.80 11.03 1.07
CA PRO A 107 9.16 11.40 1.43
C PRO A 107 9.22 12.65 2.30
N ILE A 108 8.29 13.60 2.11
CA ILE A 108 8.20 14.82 2.91
C ILE A 108 7.81 14.50 4.35
N ASP A 109 6.89 13.56 4.58
CA ASP A 109 6.53 13.13 5.93
C ASP A 109 7.68 12.43 6.65
N LEU A 110 8.48 11.64 5.92
CA LEU A 110 9.66 10.99 6.48
C LEU A 110 10.76 12.00 6.85
N ILE A 111 10.93 13.08 6.07
CA ILE A 111 11.84 14.18 6.41
C ILE A 111 11.33 14.94 7.63
N GLU A 112 10.04 15.28 7.66
CA GLU A 112 9.41 16.05 8.73
C GLU A 112 9.41 15.31 10.08
N SER A 113 9.27 13.99 10.05
CA SER A 113 9.36 13.14 11.24
C SER A 113 10.81 12.79 11.65
N ASN A 114 11.79 13.33 10.92
CA ASN A 114 13.22 13.02 11.03
C ASN A 114 13.51 11.51 10.89
N THR A 115 12.69 10.76 10.14
CA THR A 115 12.96 9.37 9.79
C THR A 115 14.11 9.23 8.81
N MET A 116 14.30 10.22 7.94
CA MET A 116 15.44 10.36 7.06
C MET A 116 15.82 11.83 6.89
N SER A 117 17.08 12.12 6.55
CA SER A 117 17.51 13.47 6.20
C SER A 117 17.07 13.84 4.76
N VAL A 118 17.13 15.13 4.42
CA VAL A 118 16.78 15.59 3.06
C VAL A 118 17.83 15.15 2.02
N GLU A 119 19.09 15.07 2.42
CA GLU A 119 20.20 14.56 1.61
C GLU A 119 20.00 13.08 1.30
N MET A 120 19.58 12.29 2.30
CA MET A 120 19.24 10.88 2.13
C MET A 120 18.04 10.71 1.18
N ALA A 121 17.04 11.59 1.27
CA ALA A 121 15.90 11.59 0.36
C ALA A 121 16.30 11.91 -1.09
N ALA A 122 17.21 12.86 -1.31
CA ALA A 122 17.76 13.18 -2.63
C ALA A 122 18.61 12.03 -3.19
N TYR A 123 19.40 11.36 -2.34
CA TYR A 123 20.11 10.13 -2.69
C TYR A 123 19.14 9.03 -3.16
N PHE A 124 18.10 8.74 -2.39
CA PHE A 124 17.11 7.73 -2.77
C PHE A 124 16.37 8.09 -4.05
N TRP A 125 16.06 9.38 -4.25
CA TRP A 125 15.45 9.85 -5.48
C TRP A 125 16.34 9.50 -6.68
N LEU A 126 17.62 9.86 -6.67
CA LEU A 126 18.56 9.51 -7.74
C LEU A 126 18.71 8.00 -7.93
N ALA A 127 18.85 7.24 -6.85
CA ALA A 127 18.99 5.79 -6.90
C ALA A 127 17.76 5.10 -7.53
N ILE A 128 16.56 5.50 -7.12
CA ILE A 128 15.29 4.92 -7.61
C ILE A 128 15.03 5.30 -9.06
N GLU A 129 15.28 6.55 -9.43
CA GLU A 129 15.19 7.02 -10.82
C GLU A 129 16.07 6.18 -11.75
N ASN A 130 17.29 5.88 -11.31
CA ASN A 130 18.26 5.09 -12.07
C ASN A 130 18.10 3.57 -11.88
N GLY A 131 17.00 3.13 -11.25
CA GLY A 131 16.60 1.72 -11.23
C GLY A 131 17.32 0.85 -10.21
N ALA A 132 17.90 1.42 -9.15
CA ALA A 132 18.47 0.66 -8.05
C ALA A 132 17.41 -0.22 -7.38
N SER A 133 17.72 -1.48 -7.10
CA SER A 133 16.89 -2.42 -6.35
C SER A 133 17.15 -2.29 -4.84
N ILE A 134 16.08 -2.19 -4.05
CA ILE A 134 16.16 -1.80 -2.63
C ILE A 134 15.40 -2.77 -1.73
N LEU A 135 16.05 -3.23 -0.67
CA LEU A 135 15.44 -4.06 0.37
C LEU A 135 15.26 -3.28 1.67
N PHE A 136 14.01 -3.14 2.12
CA PHE A 136 13.64 -2.44 3.34
C PHE A 136 13.54 -3.41 4.51
N CYS A 137 14.46 -3.29 5.45
CA CYS A 137 14.64 -4.19 6.59
C CYS A 137 14.26 -3.51 7.91
N GLY A 138 13.81 -4.30 8.88
CA GLY A 138 13.43 -3.83 10.21
C GLY A 138 12.49 -4.76 10.95
N GLY A 139 12.30 -4.50 12.25
CA GLY A 139 11.37 -5.24 13.10
C GLY A 139 9.88 -5.04 12.72
N THR A 140 8.99 -5.80 13.35
CA THR A 140 7.53 -5.55 13.26
C THR A 140 7.20 -4.12 13.66
N ALA A 141 6.27 -3.48 12.95
CA ALA A 141 5.83 -2.10 13.17
C ALA A 141 6.92 -1.01 13.09
N SER A 142 8.12 -1.32 12.57
CA SER A 142 9.20 -0.34 12.41
C SER A 142 8.97 0.70 11.31
N GLY A 143 8.03 0.44 10.40
CA GLY A 143 7.69 1.33 9.29
C GLY A 143 8.22 0.90 7.91
N LYS A 144 8.67 -0.34 7.74
CA LYS A 144 9.21 -0.87 6.45
C LYS A 144 8.32 -0.57 5.25
N THR A 145 7.06 -1.04 5.26
CA THR A 145 6.15 -0.85 4.13
C THR A 145 5.84 0.63 3.91
N SER A 146 5.74 1.41 4.99
CA SER A 146 5.51 2.85 4.90
C SER A 146 6.68 3.58 4.24
N THR A 147 7.92 3.24 4.59
CA THR A 147 9.12 3.79 3.95
C THR A 147 9.23 3.35 2.50
N LEU A 148 8.97 2.07 2.21
CA LEU A 148 8.92 1.54 0.84
C LEU A 148 7.92 2.33 -0.01
N ASN A 149 6.69 2.51 0.49
CA ASN A 149 5.62 3.18 -0.24
C ASN A 149 5.94 4.67 -0.46
N ALA A 150 6.47 5.34 0.56
CA ALA A 150 6.90 6.74 0.45
C ALA A 150 8.00 6.92 -0.61
N LEU A 151 9.06 6.12 -0.56
CA LEU A 151 10.16 6.23 -1.52
C LEU A 151 9.77 5.76 -2.93
N SER A 152 8.76 4.89 -3.04
CA SER A 152 8.20 4.48 -4.33
C SER A 152 7.58 5.65 -5.12
N LEU A 153 7.30 6.80 -4.47
CA LEU A 153 6.90 8.02 -5.18
C LEU A 153 8.01 8.58 -6.10
N PHE A 154 9.27 8.20 -5.88
CA PHE A 154 10.37 8.54 -6.77
C PHE A 154 10.42 7.68 -8.03
N ILE A 155 9.63 6.60 -8.14
CA ILE A 155 9.59 5.81 -9.38
C ILE A 155 9.09 6.69 -10.54
N PRO A 156 9.80 6.75 -11.68
CA PRO A 156 9.32 7.49 -12.86
C PRO A 156 7.90 7.06 -13.28
N PHE A 157 7.03 8.04 -13.55
CA PHE A 157 5.61 7.78 -13.85
C PHE A 157 5.37 7.05 -15.19
N SER A 158 6.37 7.03 -16.06
CA SER A 158 6.37 6.25 -17.30
C SER A 158 6.59 4.74 -17.05
N HIS A 159 7.13 4.36 -15.90
CA HIS A 159 7.43 2.96 -15.59
C HIS A 159 6.16 2.15 -15.34
N LYS A 160 6.18 0.91 -15.83
CA LYS A 160 5.19 -0.10 -15.46
C LYS A 160 5.56 -0.73 -14.12
N ILE A 161 4.63 -0.68 -13.17
CA ILE A 161 4.81 -1.22 -11.83
C ILE A 161 3.91 -2.44 -11.63
N VAL A 162 4.45 -3.50 -11.05
CA VAL A 162 3.67 -4.62 -10.53
C VAL A 162 3.94 -4.73 -9.04
N SER A 163 2.93 -4.49 -8.20
CA SER A 163 3.02 -4.76 -6.75
C SER A 163 2.37 -6.09 -6.42
N ILE A 164 2.97 -6.83 -5.50
CA ILE A 164 2.57 -8.18 -5.10
C ILE A 164 2.60 -8.24 -3.59
N GLU A 165 1.44 -8.45 -2.98
CA GLU A 165 1.29 -8.36 -1.53
C GLU A 165 0.32 -9.42 -1.01
N ASP A 166 0.47 -9.88 0.23
CA ASP A 166 -0.59 -10.70 0.85
C ASP A 166 -1.85 -9.84 1.07
N THR A 167 -1.62 -8.71 1.72
CA THR A 167 -2.60 -7.68 1.99
C THR A 167 -2.14 -6.40 1.31
N ARG A 168 -3.06 -5.72 0.65
CA ARG A 168 -2.76 -4.46 -0.03
C ARG A 168 -2.36 -3.42 1.03
N GLU A 169 -1.14 -2.92 0.96
CA GLU A 169 -0.63 -1.84 1.81
C GLU A 169 -0.03 -0.70 0.95
N VAL A 170 0.53 -1.05 -0.20
CA VAL A 170 1.09 -0.10 -1.16
C VAL A 170 -0.02 0.66 -1.88
N ASN A 171 0.15 1.97 -1.97
CA ASN A 171 -0.78 2.88 -2.63
C ASN A 171 0.00 3.93 -3.42
N LEU A 172 0.00 3.80 -4.74
CA LEU A 172 0.80 4.62 -5.65
C LEU A 172 -0.09 5.51 -6.52
N PRO A 173 0.38 6.72 -6.88
CA PRO A 173 -0.31 7.61 -7.82
C PRO A 173 -0.11 7.19 -9.29
N HIS A 174 0.73 6.19 -9.56
CA HIS A 174 1.08 5.73 -10.91
C HIS A 174 -0.12 5.10 -11.63
N LYS A 175 -0.41 5.57 -12.84
CA LYS A 175 -1.49 5.03 -13.68
C LYS A 175 -1.16 3.65 -14.25
N ASN A 176 0.10 3.42 -14.62
CA ASN A 176 0.58 2.16 -15.20
C ASN A 176 1.02 1.17 -14.11
N TRP A 177 0.10 0.84 -13.22
CA TRP A 177 0.34 0.01 -12.04
C TRP A 177 -0.66 -1.14 -11.95
N ILE A 178 -0.15 -2.35 -11.72
CA ILE A 178 -0.94 -3.55 -11.46
C ILE A 178 -0.69 -3.97 -10.01
N ALA A 179 -1.75 -3.98 -9.20
CA ALA A 179 -1.71 -4.43 -7.81
C ALA A 179 -2.22 -5.87 -7.71
N GLY A 180 -1.30 -6.82 -7.58
CA GLY A 180 -1.58 -8.23 -7.33
C GLY A 180 -1.65 -8.53 -5.84
N THR A 181 -2.61 -9.35 -5.43
CA THR A 181 -2.65 -9.86 -4.07
C THR A 181 -2.83 -11.36 -4.02
N THR A 182 -2.22 -12.02 -3.03
CA THR A 182 -2.37 -13.46 -2.83
C THR A 182 -3.83 -13.83 -2.54
N ARG A 183 -4.18 -15.08 -2.87
CA ARG A 183 -5.53 -15.59 -2.72
C ARG A 183 -5.47 -17.08 -2.39
N GLU A 184 -6.09 -17.46 -1.28
CA GLU A 184 -6.35 -18.86 -0.97
C GLU A 184 -7.39 -19.44 -1.93
N GLY A 185 -7.28 -20.75 -2.21
CA GLY A 185 -8.28 -21.54 -2.91
C GLY A 185 -9.66 -21.42 -2.28
N PHE A 186 -10.70 -21.78 -3.03
CA PHE A 186 -12.08 -21.70 -2.55
C PHE A 186 -12.40 -22.92 -1.69
N SER A 187 -13.06 -22.71 -0.55
CA SER A 187 -13.42 -23.67 0.51
C SER A 187 -12.41 -23.81 1.66
N SER A 188 -12.96 -23.87 2.87
CA SER A 188 -12.26 -23.98 4.16
C SER A 188 -12.02 -25.43 4.60
N ALA A 189 -12.61 -26.42 3.92
CA ALA A 189 -12.34 -27.83 4.15
C ALA A 189 -11.30 -28.34 3.14
N GLU A 190 -10.21 -28.94 3.64
CA GLU A 190 -9.11 -29.46 2.82
C GLU A 190 -9.58 -30.47 1.76
N SER A 191 -10.64 -31.22 2.07
CA SER A 191 -11.28 -32.22 1.19
C SER A 191 -12.14 -31.63 0.07
N GLU A 192 -12.54 -30.36 0.15
CA GLU A 192 -13.43 -29.69 -0.82
C GLU A 192 -12.78 -28.45 -1.46
N LYS A 193 -11.47 -28.28 -1.29
CA LYS A 193 -10.75 -27.11 -1.80
C LYS A 193 -10.78 -27.09 -3.33
N THR A 194 -11.52 -26.14 -3.90
CA THR A 194 -11.62 -25.93 -5.34
C THR A 194 -10.77 -24.72 -5.76
N GLY A 195 -9.95 -24.90 -6.80
CA GLY A 195 -9.03 -23.87 -7.28
C GLY A 195 -7.71 -23.80 -6.50
N LYS A 196 -6.64 -23.52 -7.25
CA LYS A 196 -5.27 -23.43 -6.72
C LYS A 196 -5.11 -22.19 -5.82
N ASP A 197 -4.35 -22.33 -4.73
CA ASP A 197 -3.79 -21.20 -4.00
C ASP A 197 -2.91 -20.38 -4.94
N ILE A 198 -3.05 -19.05 -4.88
CA ILE A 198 -2.20 -18.12 -5.61
C ILE A 198 -1.35 -17.41 -4.57
N ASP A 199 -0.10 -17.83 -4.46
CA ASP A 199 0.89 -17.23 -3.56
C ASP A 199 1.71 -16.13 -4.27
N MET A 200 2.59 -15.47 -3.53
CA MET A 200 3.45 -14.42 -4.09
C MET A 200 4.38 -14.96 -5.18
N PHE A 201 4.85 -16.20 -5.06
CA PHE A 201 5.71 -16.83 -6.05
C PHE A 201 5.00 -16.94 -7.42
N ASP A 202 3.76 -17.42 -7.44
CA ASP A 202 2.93 -17.48 -8.64
C ASP A 202 2.69 -16.08 -9.24
N LEU A 203 2.42 -15.08 -8.39
CA LEU A 203 2.21 -13.70 -8.82
C LEU A 203 3.46 -13.05 -9.40
N ILE A 204 4.65 -13.27 -8.83
CA ILE A 204 5.90 -12.73 -9.37
C ILE A 204 6.14 -13.31 -10.77
N ARG A 205 6.00 -14.64 -10.91
CA ARG A 205 6.19 -15.31 -12.20
C ARG A 205 5.21 -14.83 -13.27
N ALA A 206 3.95 -14.59 -12.90
CA ALA A 206 2.96 -14.02 -13.80
C ALA A 206 3.27 -12.55 -14.15
N GLY A 207 3.64 -11.75 -13.14
CA GLY A 207 4.01 -10.35 -13.27
C GLY A 207 5.19 -10.14 -14.22
N LEU A 208 6.23 -10.99 -14.14
CA LEU A 208 7.40 -10.92 -15.02
C LEU A 208 7.04 -11.03 -16.52
N ARG A 209 5.97 -11.76 -16.87
CA ARG A 209 5.49 -11.85 -18.26
C ARG A 209 4.84 -10.57 -18.77
N GLN A 210 4.50 -9.66 -17.86
CA GLN A 210 3.88 -8.39 -18.19
C GLN A 210 4.90 -7.29 -18.52
N ARG A 211 6.21 -7.63 -18.58
CA ARG A 211 7.32 -6.71 -18.81
C ARG A 211 7.28 -5.48 -17.88
N PRO A 212 7.21 -5.68 -16.55
CA PRO A 212 7.27 -4.57 -15.61
C PRO A 212 8.67 -3.96 -15.64
N ARG A 213 8.76 -2.64 -15.40
CA ARG A 213 10.04 -2.01 -15.12
C ARG A 213 10.40 -2.12 -13.64
N VAL A 214 9.38 -2.05 -12.77
CA VAL A 214 9.53 -2.17 -11.32
C VAL A 214 8.62 -3.27 -10.76
N ILE A 215 9.16 -4.10 -9.89
CA ILE A 215 8.42 -5.09 -9.09
C ILE A 215 8.49 -4.68 -7.62
N ILE A 216 7.34 -4.63 -6.96
CA ILE A 216 7.24 -4.37 -5.53
C ILE A 216 6.68 -5.62 -4.87
N VAL A 217 7.38 -6.15 -3.86
CA VAL A 217 6.88 -7.26 -3.04
C VAL A 217 6.67 -6.76 -1.62
N GLY A 218 5.44 -6.86 -1.12
CA GLY A 218 5.05 -6.29 0.17
C GLY A 218 5.95 -6.77 1.31
N GLU A 219 6.10 -8.09 1.48
CA GLU A 219 7.04 -8.67 2.43
C GLU A 219 7.51 -10.04 1.94
N VAL A 220 8.83 -10.26 1.94
CA VAL A 220 9.43 -11.55 1.60
C VAL A 220 9.65 -12.37 2.87
N ARG A 221 9.06 -13.56 2.89
CA ARG A 221 9.02 -14.51 4.01
C ARG A 221 9.41 -15.94 3.61
N GLY A 222 9.43 -16.29 2.32
CA GLY A 222 9.67 -17.65 1.84
C GLY A 222 10.19 -17.71 0.40
N ARG A 223 9.74 -18.73 -0.34
CA ARG A 223 10.25 -19.10 -1.68
C ARG A 223 10.14 -18.03 -2.74
N GLU A 224 9.23 -17.06 -2.58
CA GLU A 224 9.07 -15.91 -3.47
C GLU A 224 10.33 -15.04 -3.56
N ALA A 225 11.19 -15.07 -2.53
CA ALA A 225 12.49 -14.37 -2.56
C ALA A 225 13.32 -14.80 -3.78
N TYR A 226 13.36 -16.09 -4.08
CA TYR A 226 14.16 -16.59 -5.18
C TYR A 226 13.74 -15.97 -6.52
N SER A 227 12.43 -15.92 -6.79
CA SER A 227 11.89 -15.28 -8.00
C SER A 227 12.13 -13.77 -8.02
N LEU A 228 12.05 -13.10 -6.87
CA LEU A 228 12.35 -11.68 -6.77
C LEU A 228 13.81 -11.37 -7.09
N PHE A 229 14.75 -12.10 -6.49
CA PHE A 229 16.18 -11.90 -6.74
C PHE A 229 16.59 -12.33 -8.16
N GLN A 230 15.93 -13.33 -8.75
CA GLN A 230 16.08 -13.61 -10.18
C GLN A 230 15.57 -12.46 -11.07
N ALA A 231 14.47 -11.81 -10.67
CA ALA A 231 13.97 -10.63 -11.38
C ALA A 231 15.02 -9.51 -11.37
N MET A 232 15.65 -9.25 -10.21
CA MET A 232 16.77 -8.31 -10.08
C MET A 232 17.92 -8.67 -11.02
N ALA A 233 18.36 -9.94 -10.99
CA ALA A 233 19.45 -10.43 -11.83
C ALA A 233 19.17 -10.31 -13.34
N THR A 234 17.90 -10.28 -13.74
CA THR A 234 17.45 -10.13 -15.14
C THR A 234 17.10 -8.69 -15.51
N GLY A 235 17.44 -7.70 -14.67
CA GLY A 235 17.31 -6.27 -14.97
C GLY A 235 15.98 -5.63 -14.55
N HIS A 236 15.15 -6.32 -13.77
CA HIS A 236 13.92 -5.75 -13.20
C HIS A 236 14.25 -5.07 -11.87
N THR A 237 14.09 -3.74 -11.81
CA THR A 237 14.22 -3.00 -10.56
C THR A 237 13.22 -3.52 -9.56
N SER A 238 13.67 -3.86 -8.36
CA SER A 238 12.83 -4.56 -7.39
C SER A 238 12.91 -3.94 -6.00
N TYR A 239 11.75 -3.77 -5.37
CA TYR A 239 11.61 -3.30 -4.00
C TYR A 239 10.89 -4.35 -3.16
N ALA A 240 11.40 -4.61 -1.97
CA ALA A 240 10.70 -5.48 -1.03
C ALA A 240 10.96 -5.12 0.42
N THR A 241 10.11 -5.62 1.32
CA THR A 241 10.40 -5.59 2.75
C THR A 241 10.80 -6.96 3.28
N VAL A 242 11.69 -7.00 4.27
CA VAL A 242 12.09 -8.22 4.98
C VAL A 242 12.19 -7.94 6.48
N HIS A 243 11.73 -8.88 7.31
CA HIS A 243 11.94 -8.79 8.74
C HIS A 243 13.38 -9.16 9.13
N ALA A 244 14.23 -8.15 9.30
CA ALA A 244 15.61 -8.30 9.79
C ALA A 244 16.09 -7.04 10.51
N SER A 245 16.76 -7.19 11.65
CA SER A 245 17.25 -6.05 12.46
C SER A 245 18.71 -5.68 12.19
N SER A 246 19.46 -6.49 11.44
CA SER A 246 20.85 -6.25 11.05
C SER A 246 21.19 -6.95 9.73
N ILE A 247 22.32 -6.58 9.11
CA ILE A 247 22.81 -7.22 7.88
C ILE A 247 23.09 -8.71 8.08
N HIS A 248 23.65 -9.09 9.23
CA HIS A 248 23.92 -10.49 9.55
C HIS A 248 22.62 -11.29 9.66
N ALA A 249 21.63 -10.78 10.41
CA ALA A 249 20.33 -11.41 10.55
C ALA A 249 19.58 -11.49 9.21
N LEU A 250 19.73 -10.49 8.35
CA LEU A 250 19.16 -10.49 7.01
C LEU A 250 19.76 -11.60 6.15
N ILE A 251 21.09 -11.68 6.05
CA ILE A 251 21.78 -12.69 5.24
C ILE A 251 21.40 -14.09 5.74
N GLN A 252 21.45 -14.31 7.06
CA GLN A 252 21.05 -15.60 7.64
C GLN A 252 19.59 -15.95 7.30
N ARG A 253 18.67 -14.99 7.34
CA ARG A 253 17.26 -15.21 7.01
C ARG A 253 17.06 -15.54 5.52
N LEU A 254 17.79 -14.88 4.63
CA LEU A 254 17.71 -15.13 3.19
C LEU A 254 18.28 -16.50 2.82
N GLU A 255 19.37 -16.94 3.46
CA GLU A 255 20.07 -18.19 3.10
C GLU A 255 19.43 -19.46 3.66
N ASN A 256 18.73 -19.36 4.79
CA ASN A 256 18.16 -20.52 5.45
C ASN A 256 16.68 -20.75 5.03
N PRO A 257 16.16 -21.98 5.19
CA PRO A 257 14.73 -22.23 5.05
C PRO A 257 13.91 -21.29 5.94
N PRO A 258 12.73 -20.83 5.49
CA PRO A 258 12.01 -21.26 4.28
C PRO A 258 12.40 -20.51 2.99
N ILE A 259 13.43 -19.65 2.99
CA ILE A 259 13.83 -18.85 1.82
C ILE A 259 14.86 -19.59 0.95
N SER A 260 15.95 -20.05 1.55
CA SER A 260 17.01 -20.81 0.87
C SER A 260 17.59 -20.12 -0.38
N LEU A 261 17.84 -18.81 -0.30
CA LEU A 261 18.39 -18.01 -1.38
C LEU A 261 19.89 -18.31 -1.59
N PRO A 262 20.35 -18.64 -2.82
CA PRO A 262 21.76 -18.74 -3.12
C PRO A 262 22.48 -17.42 -2.91
N ARG A 263 23.58 -17.43 -2.14
CA ARG A 263 24.38 -16.23 -1.83
C ARG A 263 24.81 -15.44 -3.08
N ALA A 264 25.06 -16.12 -4.19
CA ALA A 264 25.41 -15.50 -5.46
C ALA A 264 24.36 -14.51 -6.00
N LEU A 265 23.09 -14.67 -5.64
CA LEU A 265 22.02 -13.75 -6.05
C LEU A 265 21.97 -12.46 -5.22
N LEU A 266 22.62 -12.42 -4.04
CA LEU A 266 22.64 -11.22 -3.20
C LEU A 266 23.33 -10.03 -3.87
N THR A 267 24.22 -10.28 -4.83
CA THR A 267 24.91 -9.23 -5.60
C THR A 267 24.01 -8.51 -6.58
N SER A 268 22.80 -9.03 -6.86
CA SER A 268 21.79 -8.35 -7.68
C SER A 268 21.03 -7.25 -6.92
N LEU A 269 21.22 -7.17 -5.60
CA LEU A 269 20.65 -6.12 -4.77
C LEU A 269 21.61 -4.93 -4.70
N ASP A 270 21.09 -3.70 -4.84
CA ASP A 270 21.91 -2.49 -4.80
C ASP A 270 21.98 -1.91 -3.39
N ILE A 271 20.83 -1.76 -2.73
CA ILE A 271 20.71 -1.05 -1.45
C ILE A 271 19.90 -1.87 -0.43
N ILE A 272 20.36 -1.87 0.81
CA ILE A 272 19.63 -2.38 1.98
C ILE A 272 19.40 -1.22 2.93
N VAL A 273 18.15 -1.01 3.36
CA VAL A 273 17.75 0.07 4.26
C VAL A 273 17.27 -0.54 5.56
N PHE A 274 17.92 -0.25 6.69
CA PHE A 274 17.47 -0.66 8.01
C PHE A 274 16.62 0.43 8.66
N ILE A 275 15.43 0.05 9.13
CA ILE A 275 14.46 0.95 9.75
C ILE A 275 14.09 0.40 11.13
N ASN A 276 14.29 1.21 12.17
CA ASN A 276 14.02 0.81 13.55
C ASN A 276 13.04 1.79 14.22
N ALA A 277 12.18 1.24 15.07
CA ALA A 277 11.40 2.02 16.02
C ALA A 277 12.23 2.20 17.30
N ILE A 278 12.56 3.44 17.64
CA ILE A 278 13.47 3.83 18.71
C ILE A 278 12.67 4.59 19.77
N PRO A 279 12.74 4.20 21.06
CA PRO A 279 12.11 4.96 22.13
C PRO A 279 12.90 6.24 22.40
N MET A 280 12.32 7.41 22.12
CA MET A 280 12.91 8.73 22.40
C MET A 280 12.02 9.47 23.42
N GLY A 281 12.45 9.44 24.69
CA GLY A 281 11.62 9.89 25.82
C GLY A 281 10.35 9.05 25.94
N LYS A 282 9.18 9.71 25.92
CA LYS A 282 7.85 9.06 26.00
C LYS A 282 7.29 8.65 24.62
N LYS A 283 8.01 8.89 23.53
CA LYS A 283 7.52 8.64 22.16
C LYS A 283 8.35 7.57 21.47
N MET A 284 7.70 6.74 20.68
CA MET A 284 8.37 5.85 19.72
C MET A 284 8.56 6.62 18.42
N VAL A 285 9.81 6.80 18.00
CA VAL A 285 10.16 7.43 16.72
C VAL A 285 10.74 6.39 15.77
N ARG A 286 10.57 6.59 14.46
CA ARG A 286 11.05 5.65 13.44
C ARG A 286 12.22 6.30 12.71
N ARG A 287 13.35 5.59 12.57
CA ARG A 287 14.58 6.11 11.95
C ARG A 287 15.13 5.11 10.95
N ILE A 288 15.60 5.60 9.80
CA ILE A 288 16.50 4.83 8.94
C ILE A 288 17.85 4.77 9.64
N THR A 289 18.14 3.65 10.28
CA THR A 289 19.36 3.49 11.09
C THR A 289 20.60 3.30 10.24
N SER A 290 20.45 2.67 9.07
CA SER A 290 21.53 2.49 8.12
C SER A 290 21.01 2.35 6.70
N VAL A 291 21.69 3.00 5.77
CA VAL A 291 21.59 2.72 4.33
C VAL A 291 22.89 2.03 3.95
N THR A 292 22.79 0.82 3.40
CA THR A 292 23.93 -0.04 3.06
C THR A 292 23.92 -0.32 1.56
N GLU A 293 25.02 -0.05 0.88
CA GLU A 293 25.21 -0.35 -0.55
C GLU A 293 26.02 -1.64 -0.73
N ILE A 294 25.52 -2.56 -1.56
CA ILE A 294 26.25 -3.78 -1.89
C ILE A 294 27.31 -3.48 -2.94
N ILE A 295 28.58 -3.75 -2.61
CA ILE A 295 29.71 -3.51 -3.51
C ILE A 295 29.95 -4.73 -4.38
N LYS A 296 30.30 -5.86 -3.76
CA LYS A 296 30.61 -7.12 -4.43
C LYS A 296 30.57 -8.26 -3.44
N MET A 297 30.60 -9.49 -3.94
CA MET A 297 30.93 -10.65 -3.13
C MET A 297 32.42 -10.96 -3.30
N ASP A 298 33.10 -11.17 -2.18
CA ASP A 298 34.48 -11.63 -2.18
C ASP A 298 34.53 -13.09 -2.70
N PRO A 299 35.33 -13.40 -3.74
CA PRO A 299 35.30 -14.72 -4.37
C PRO A 299 35.87 -15.82 -3.47
N ASP A 300 36.81 -15.49 -2.58
CA ASP A 300 37.54 -16.45 -1.76
C ASP A 300 36.78 -16.76 -0.47
N THR A 301 36.39 -15.71 0.25
CA THR A 301 35.72 -15.82 1.56
C THR A 301 34.20 -15.98 1.43
N LYS A 302 33.65 -15.72 0.24
CA LYS A 302 32.20 -15.63 -0.01
C LYS A 302 31.51 -14.62 0.91
N GLN A 303 32.23 -13.61 1.41
CA GLN A 303 31.65 -12.55 2.22
C GLN A 303 31.08 -11.45 1.32
N LEU A 304 29.99 -10.83 1.78
CA LEU A 304 29.39 -9.69 1.12
C LEU A 304 30.15 -8.43 1.53
N ILE A 305 30.77 -7.75 0.56
CA ILE A 305 31.44 -6.47 0.77
C ILE A 305 30.40 -5.37 0.52
N PHE A 306 30.24 -4.49 1.50
CA PHE A 306 29.28 -3.39 1.48
C PHE A 306 29.88 -2.12 2.07
N MET A 307 29.25 -0.99 1.80
CA MET A 307 29.54 0.29 2.45
C MET A 307 28.25 0.93 2.98
N GLN A 308 28.38 1.90 3.88
CA GLN A 308 27.25 2.57 4.51
C GLN A 308 27.30 4.07 4.21
N PRO A 309 26.69 4.54 3.09
CA PRO A 309 26.65 5.96 2.77
C PRO A 309 25.95 6.80 3.85
N PHE A 310 24.99 6.22 4.58
CA PHE A 310 24.28 6.92 5.65
C PHE A 310 24.08 6.04 6.87
N THR A 311 24.31 6.61 8.06
CA THR A 311 24.09 5.96 9.36
C THR A 311 23.45 6.94 10.34
N TRP A 312 22.50 6.46 11.15
CA TRP A 312 21.99 7.22 12.30
C TRP A 312 22.88 6.92 13.51
N VAL A 313 23.55 7.94 14.03
CA VAL A 313 24.70 7.74 14.93
C VAL A 313 24.41 8.03 16.39
N SER A 314 23.38 8.81 16.68
CA SER A 314 23.19 9.30 18.04
C SER A 314 21.73 9.53 18.38
N LYS A 315 21.35 9.00 19.54
CA LYS A 315 20.05 9.21 20.17
C LYS A 315 19.96 10.58 20.86
N VAL A 316 21.10 11.20 21.20
CA VAL A 316 21.14 12.43 21.99
C VAL A 316 20.70 13.64 21.16
N ASP A 317 21.20 13.73 19.93
CA ASP A 317 20.95 14.82 19.00
C ASP A 317 20.22 14.37 17.72
N ASP A 318 19.80 13.10 17.66
CA ASP A 318 18.97 12.52 16.60
C ASP A 318 19.50 12.80 15.18
N ARG A 319 20.81 12.51 15.01
CA ARG A 319 21.60 12.90 13.84
C ARG A 319 21.91 11.73 12.90
N PHE A 320 21.87 12.03 11.60
CA PHE A 320 22.40 11.18 10.54
C PHE A 320 23.80 11.66 10.11
N GLU A 321 24.70 10.73 9.87
CA GLU A 321 26.00 10.98 9.23
C GLU A 321 26.03 10.41 7.83
N SER A 322 26.69 11.13 6.92
CA SER A 322 27.02 10.68 5.58
C SER A 322 28.50 10.34 5.52
N SER A 323 28.84 9.21 4.89
CA SER A 323 30.25 8.85 4.65
C SER A 323 30.91 9.70 3.56
N GLY A 324 30.12 10.45 2.79
CA GLY A 324 30.58 11.19 1.61
C GLY A 324 30.95 10.31 0.41
N THR A 325 30.80 8.99 0.51
CA THR A 325 31.15 8.03 -0.56
C THR A 325 29.96 7.13 -0.88
N SER A 326 29.73 6.91 -2.17
CA SER A 326 28.64 6.05 -2.66
C SER A 326 29.03 5.41 -3.99
N LYS A 327 28.97 4.08 -4.05
CA LYS A 327 29.11 3.31 -5.29
C LYS A 327 27.93 3.62 -6.23
N ILE A 328 26.71 3.73 -5.70
CA ILE A 328 25.53 4.00 -6.50
C ILE A 328 25.61 5.36 -7.18
N LEU A 329 25.94 6.42 -6.44
CA LEU A 329 26.10 7.75 -7.04
C LEU A 329 27.27 7.79 -8.03
N THR A 330 28.36 7.08 -7.75
CA THR A 330 29.49 6.96 -8.69
C THR A 330 29.05 6.29 -9.98
N ASN A 331 28.28 5.20 -9.91
CA ASN A 331 27.75 4.51 -11.08
C ASN A 331 26.81 5.42 -11.89
N ILE A 332 25.89 6.11 -11.23
CA ILE A 332 24.97 7.07 -11.87
C ILE A 332 25.76 8.16 -12.59
N ARG A 333 26.78 8.73 -11.94
CA ARG A 333 27.66 9.73 -12.54
C ARG A 333 28.33 9.20 -13.80
N MET A 334 28.90 8.00 -13.73
CA MET A 334 29.58 7.39 -14.87
C MET A 334 28.61 7.05 -16.02
N THR A 335 27.43 6.49 -15.71
CA THR A 335 26.41 6.16 -16.72
C THR A 335 25.85 7.39 -17.43
N ASN A 336 25.75 8.51 -16.73
CA ASN A 336 25.28 9.77 -17.30
C ASN A 336 26.42 10.66 -17.82
N GLU A 337 27.67 10.19 -17.77
CA GLU A 337 28.87 10.93 -18.16
C GLU A 337 29.00 12.30 -17.46
N TRP A 338 28.57 12.36 -16.21
CA TRP A 338 28.58 13.59 -15.40
C TRP A 338 29.96 13.86 -14.78
N THR A 339 30.29 15.15 -14.64
CA THR A 339 31.33 15.63 -13.73
C THR A 339 30.84 15.54 -12.28
N GLU A 340 31.76 15.63 -11.32
CA GLU A 340 31.39 15.64 -9.91
C GLU A 340 30.53 16.86 -9.54
N GLU A 341 30.80 18.01 -10.17
CA GLU A 341 30.00 19.22 -10.03
C GLU A 341 28.58 19.04 -10.56
N GLN A 342 28.40 18.32 -11.68
CA GLN A 342 27.09 18.03 -12.23
C GLN A 342 26.29 17.08 -11.33
N LEU A 343 26.93 16.04 -10.81
CA LEU A 343 26.29 15.14 -9.83
C LEU A 343 25.85 15.92 -8.59
N GLN A 344 26.74 16.74 -8.01
CA GLN A 344 26.42 17.53 -6.83
C GLN A 344 25.30 18.53 -7.10
N LYS A 345 25.33 19.21 -8.25
CA LYS A 345 24.26 20.12 -8.69
C LYS A 345 22.90 19.41 -8.74
N GLU A 346 22.88 18.17 -9.21
CA GLU A 346 21.65 17.39 -9.37
C GLU A 346 21.10 16.86 -8.03
N ILE A 347 21.98 16.59 -7.07
CA ILE A 347 21.62 16.37 -5.66
C ILE A 347 21.04 17.65 -5.06
N ASP A 348 21.72 18.79 -5.22
CA ASP A 348 21.28 20.09 -4.68
C ASP A 348 19.94 20.53 -5.25
N ASN A 349 19.69 20.29 -6.54
CA ASN A 349 18.43 20.57 -7.20
C ASN A 349 17.28 19.77 -6.56
N ARG A 350 17.45 18.46 -6.35
CA ARG A 350 16.45 17.62 -5.65
C ARG A 350 16.23 18.09 -4.22
N ILE A 351 17.29 18.44 -3.49
CA ILE A 351 17.19 19.01 -2.14
C ILE A 351 16.36 20.30 -2.16
N LYS A 352 16.57 21.20 -3.13
CA LYS A 352 15.77 22.43 -3.27
C LYS A 352 14.28 22.12 -3.46
N VAL A 353 13.95 21.17 -4.34
CA VAL A 353 12.55 20.77 -4.60
C VAL A 353 11.92 20.13 -3.36
N LEU A 354 12.63 19.22 -2.69
CA LEU A 354 12.16 18.58 -1.45
C LEU A 354 11.92 19.61 -0.33
N ASN A 355 12.87 20.53 -0.12
CA ASN A 355 12.72 21.59 0.87
C ASN A 355 11.61 22.57 0.51
N TRP A 356 11.39 22.86 -0.79
CA TRP A 356 10.26 23.65 -1.23
C TRP A 356 8.94 22.98 -0.87
N MET A 357 8.77 21.68 -1.18
CA MET A 357 7.56 20.92 -0.83
C MET A 357 7.33 20.92 0.68
N ARG A 358 8.40 20.67 1.45
CA ARG A 358 8.41 20.70 2.91
C ARG A 358 7.94 22.05 3.47
N LYS A 359 8.54 23.16 3.01
CA LYS A 359 8.19 24.53 3.45
C LYS A 359 6.73 24.89 3.16
N HIS A 360 6.19 24.42 2.04
CA HIS A 360 4.80 24.65 1.65
C HIS A 360 3.83 23.58 2.18
N ARG A 361 4.30 22.65 3.02
CA ARG A 361 3.51 21.56 3.62
C ARG A 361 2.79 20.70 2.59
N ILE A 362 3.43 20.47 1.44
CA ILE A 362 2.92 19.55 0.41
C ILE A 362 3.19 18.13 0.89
N ARG A 363 2.16 17.49 1.46
CA ARG A 363 2.25 16.15 2.07
C ARG A 363 1.36 15.12 1.39
N ASN A 364 0.38 15.53 0.58
CA ASN A 364 -0.48 14.57 -0.09
C ASN A 364 0.31 13.81 -1.16
N TYR A 365 0.20 12.47 -1.15
CA TYR A 365 1.01 11.62 -2.04
C TYR A 365 0.78 11.88 -3.54
N GLN A 366 -0.42 12.32 -3.94
CA GLN A 366 -0.71 12.66 -5.33
C GLN A 366 -0.05 13.97 -5.75
N GLU A 367 -0.05 14.97 -4.86
CA GLU A 367 0.60 16.27 -5.11
C GLU A 367 2.13 16.11 -5.15
N VAL A 368 2.70 15.35 -4.21
CA VAL A 368 4.14 15.02 -4.18
C VAL A 368 4.53 14.26 -5.45
N GLY A 369 3.77 13.22 -5.80
CA GLY A 369 4.00 12.45 -7.03
C GLY A 369 3.90 13.30 -8.30
N ALA A 370 2.97 14.25 -8.36
CA ALA A 370 2.83 15.16 -9.50
C ALA A 370 4.04 16.08 -9.66
N ILE A 371 4.58 16.63 -8.56
CA ILE A 371 5.79 17.46 -8.59
C ILE A 371 7.00 16.63 -9.05
N ILE A 372 7.19 15.43 -8.50
CA ILE A 372 8.28 14.52 -8.91
C ILE A 372 8.15 14.17 -10.41
N SER A 373 6.93 13.83 -10.86
CA SER A 373 6.69 13.54 -12.28
C SER A 373 6.94 14.75 -13.19
N ALA A 374 6.67 15.96 -12.73
CA ALA A 374 6.95 17.17 -13.48
C ALA A 374 8.47 17.43 -13.55
N TYR A 375 9.20 17.17 -12.45
CA TYR A 375 10.65 17.32 -12.40
C TYR A 375 11.35 16.44 -13.43
N TYR A 376 10.89 15.20 -13.63
CA TYR A 376 11.41 14.32 -14.68
C TYR A 376 11.14 14.78 -16.11
N LYS A 377 10.13 15.63 -16.32
CA LYS A 377 9.78 16.14 -17.65
C LYS A 377 10.52 17.44 -17.97
N ASP A 378 10.57 18.34 -17.00
CA ASP A 378 11.20 19.65 -17.10
C ASP A 378 11.65 20.10 -15.70
N SER A 379 12.90 19.78 -15.37
CA SER A 379 13.48 20.12 -14.07
C SER A 379 13.65 21.63 -13.91
N ASP A 380 13.94 22.36 -14.99
CA ASP A 380 14.12 23.81 -14.97
C ASP A 380 12.80 24.56 -14.66
N GLU A 381 11.67 24.15 -15.26
CA GLU A 381 10.35 24.72 -14.93
C GLU A 381 10.02 24.50 -13.45
N VAL A 382 10.23 23.27 -12.95
CA VAL A 382 9.95 22.92 -11.56
C VAL A 382 10.87 23.69 -10.61
N LEU A 383 12.17 23.79 -10.89
CA LEU A 383 13.10 24.55 -10.04
C LEU A 383 12.77 26.04 -9.97
N ARG A 384 12.18 26.62 -11.03
CA ARG A 384 11.73 28.03 -11.05
C ARG A 384 10.45 28.23 -10.26
N ASP A 385 9.43 27.40 -10.47
CA ASP A 385 8.13 27.55 -9.79
C ASP A 385 7.36 26.21 -9.71
N PRO A 386 7.58 25.39 -8.67
CA PRO A 386 6.85 24.14 -8.48
C PRO A 386 5.34 24.34 -8.29
N SER A 387 4.89 25.54 -7.90
CA SER A 387 3.46 25.80 -7.62
C SER A 387 2.60 25.72 -8.88
N LYS A 388 3.18 25.94 -10.07
CA LYS A 388 2.49 25.81 -11.35
C LYS A 388 1.97 24.40 -11.58
N VAL A 389 2.73 23.39 -11.16
CA VAL A 389 2.34 21.97 -11.27
C VAL A 389 1.04 21.73 -10.51
N LEU A 390 0.95 22.22 -9.27
CA LEU A 390 -0.22 22.06 -8.42
C LEU A 390 -1.43 22.84 -8.93
N LYS A 391 -1.22 24.03 -9.50
CA LYS A 391 -2.30 24.81 -10.14
C LYS A 391 -2.89 24.06 -11.33
N LYS A 392 -2.05 23.59 -12.26
CA LYS A 392 -2.45 22.77 -13.42
C LYS A 392 -3.24 21.53 -12.97
N MET A 393 -2.72 20.80 -11.98
CA MET A 393 -3.37 19.60 -11.42
C MET A 393 -4.75 19.90 -10.81
N LYS A 394 -4.91 21.01 -10.08
CA LYS A 394 -6.21 21.41 -9.49
C LYS A 394 -7.22 21.80 -10.56
N GLU A 395 -6.78 22.46 -11.63
CA GLU A 395 -7.64 22.79 -12.78
C GLU A 395 -8.10 21.54 -13.54
N GLU A 396 -7.22 20.57 -13.76
CA GLU A 396 -7.56 19.28 -14.39
C GLU A 396 -8.58 18.51 -13.56
N LYS A 397 -8.35 18.37 -12.25
CA LYS A 397 -9.31 17.72 -11.33
C LYS A 397 -10.67 18.42 -11.30
N LYS A 398 -10.69 19.76 -11.39
CA LYS A 398 -11.94 20.53 -11.46
C LYS A 398 -12.70 20.20 -12.76
N LYS A 399 -12.01 20.18 -13.91
CA LYS A 399 -12.60 19.82 -15.20
C LYS A 399 -13.13 18.37 -15.21
N GLU A 400 -12.41 17.42 -14.62
CA GLU A 400 -12.85 16.04 -14.48
C GLU A 400 -14.12 15.92 -13.62
N ARG A 401 -14.15 16.57 -12.46
CA ARG A 401 -15.35 16.60 -11.58
C ARG A 401 -16.56 17.24 -12.26
N GLU A 402 -16.36 18.29 -13.05
CA GLU A 402 -17.43 18.92 -13.83
C GLU A 402 -17.95 17.97 -14.93
N LYS A 403 -17.06 17.21 -15.57
CA LYS A 403 -17.43 16.20 -16.57
C LYS A 403 -18.22 15.05 -15.93
N GLU A 404 -17.75 14.50 -14.81
CA GLU A 404 -18.46 13.44 -14.06
C GLU A 404 -19.85 13.91 -13.60
N LYS A 405 -19.97 15.14 -13.09
CA LYS A 405 -21.27 15.72 -12.70
C LYS A 405 -22.22 15.83 -13.89
N ARG A 406 -21.73 16.23 -15.07
CA ARG A 406 -22.53 16.26 -16.30
C ARG A 406 -22.97 14.87 -16.73
N GLU A 407 -22.07 13.89 -16.71
CA GLU A 407 -22.37 12.50 -17.07
C GLU A 407 -23.36 11.84 -16.10
N ASN A 408 -23.21 12.07 -14.80
CA ASN A 408 -24.15 11.58 -13.79
C ASN A 408 -25.52 12.28 -13.89
N GLY A 409 -25.55 13.59 -14.14
CA GLY A 409 -26.79 14.32 -14.39
C GLY A 409 -27.55 13.77 -15.61
N GLN A 410 -26.84 13.47 -16.71
CA GLN A 410 -27.44 12.84 -17.89
C GLN A 410 -27.92 11.40 -17.62
N LYS A 411 -27.22 10.63 -16.78
CA LYS A 411 -27.67 9.30 -16.35
C LYS A 411 -28.93 9.38 -15.49
N GLU A 412 -29.01 10.32 -14.54
CA GLU A 412 -30.19 10.53 -13.71
C GLU A 412 -31.39 10.98 -14.54
N GLU A 413 -31.18 11.86 -15.52
CA GLU A 413 -32.23 12.32 -16.43
C GLU A 413 -32.73 11.19 -17.32
N LYS A 414 -31.83 10.38 -17.91
CA LYS A 414 -32.21 9.16 -18.65
C LYS A 414 -32.98 8.17 -17.78
N THR A 415 -32.58 8.00 -16.52
CA THR A 415 -33.26 7.09 -15.57
C THR A 415 -34.65 7.62 -15.20
N ARG A 416 -34.82 8.93 -15.01
CA ARG A 416 -36.12 9.58 -14.81
C ARG A 416 -37.02 9.42 -16.03
N VAL A 417 -36.52 9.70 -17.24
CA VAL A 417 -37.29 9.55 -18.48
C VAL A 417 -37.72 8.09 -18.70
N PHE A 418 -36.84 7.12 -18.44
CA PHE A 418 -37.18 5.70 -18.50
C PHE A 418 -38.22 5.29 -17.44
N GLY A 419 -38.12 5.83 -16.22
CA GLY A 419 -39.11 5.64 -15.16
C GLY A 419 -40.49 6.17 -15.54
N LEU A 420 -40.55 7.36 -16.12
CA LEU A 420 -41.77 7.98 -16.66
C LEU A 420 -42.38 7.15 -17.82
N PHE A 421 -41.55 6.60 -18.71
CA PHE A 421 -42.01 5.71 -19.78
C PHE A 421 -42.58 4.39 -19.24
N LYS A 422 -41.95 3.79 -18.21
CA LYS A 422 -42.47 2.60 -17.51
C LYS A 422 -43.83 2.88 -16.86
N MET A 423 -43.98 4.02 -16.20
CA MET A 423 -45.26 4.46 -15.60
C MET A 423 -46.37 4.68 -16.65
N LYS A 424 -46.06 5.27 -17.80
CA LYS A 424 -47.03 5.45 -18.89
C LYS A 424 -47.47 4.11 -19.49
N LYS A 425 -46.56 3.15 -19.67
CA LYS A 425 -46.91 1.80 -20.15
C LYS A 425 -47.79 1.03 -19.16
N THR A 426 -47.54 1.12 -17.85
CA THR A 426 -48.39 0.46 -16.85
C THR A 426 -49.78 1.10 -16.72
N LYS A 427 -49.91 2.42 -16.86
CA LYS A 427 -51.23 3.08 -16.98
C LYS A 427 -52.01 2.60 -18.21
N SER A 428 -51.37 2.59 -19.39
CA SER A 428 -51.99 2.12 -20.63
C SER A 428 -52.45 0.65 -20.56
N ALA A 429 -51.66 -0.22 -19.92
CA ALA A 429 -52.04 -1.61 -19.70
C ALA A 429 -53.24 -1.76 -18.76
N LYS A 430 -53.29 -0.98 -17.66
CA LYS A 430 -54.46 -0.96 -16.74
C LYS A 430 -55.72 -0.48 -17.45
N ASP A 431 -55.63 0.57 -18.28
CA ASP A 431 -56.78 1.10 -19.02
C ASP A 431 -57.34 0.10 -20.04
N ARG A 432 -56.46 -0.68 -20.70
CA ARG A 432 -56.88 -1.77 -21.60
C ARG A 432 -57.60 -2.90 -20.85
N ILE A 433 -57.14 -3.25 -19.65
CA ILE A 433 -57.79 -4.26 -18.80
C ILE A 433 -59.18 -3.77 -18.33
N ILE A 434 -59.29 -2.50 -17.94
CA ILE A 434 -60.56 -1.90 -17.53
C ILE A 434 -61.56 -1.87 -18.70
N LYS A 435 -61.12 -1.47 -19.90
CA LYS A 435 -61.96 -1.53 -21.12
C LYS A 435 -62.43 -2.95 -21.43
N ARG A 436 -61.55 -3.95 -21.31
CA ARG A 436 -61.87 -5.35 -21.58
C ARG A 436 -62.87 -5.92 -20.55
N LYS A 437 -62.71 -5.57 -19.27
CA LYS A 437 -63.69 -5.93 -18.22
C LYS A 437 -65.06 -5.27 -18.45
N ARG A 438 -65.11 -4.01 -18.90
CA ARG A 438 -66.37 -3.35 -19.27
C ARG A 438 -67.04 -4.01 -20.48
N LYS A 439 -66.26 -4.40 -21.49
CA LYS A 439 -66.79 -5.09 -22.68
C LYS A 439 -67.39 -6.45 -22.32
N ILE A 440 -66.68 -7.25 -21.51
CA ILE A 440 -67.17 -8.54 -21.01
C ILE A 440 -68.43 -8.36 -20.15
N LYS A 441 -68.48 -7.34 -19.29
CA LYS A 441 -69.67 -7.05 -18.48
C LYS A 441 -70.89 -6.67 -19.32
N ASN A 442 -70.68 -5.94 -20.42
CA ASN A 442 -71.77 -5.60 -21.35
C ASN A 442 -72.22 -6.80 -22.19
N GLU A 443 -71.30 -7.69 -22.58
CA GLU A 443 -71.64 -8.94 -23.29
C GLU A 443 -72.42 -9.90 -22.38
N ILE A 444 -72.09 -9.97 -21.08
CA ILE A 444 -72.83 -10.78 -20.09
C ILE A 444 -74.22 -10.21 -19.82
N ASN A 445 -74.41 -8.89 -19.86
CA ASN A 445 -75.73 -8.28 -19.66
C ASN A 445 -76.65 -8.35 -20.90
N ASN A 446 -76.11 -8.71 -22.08
CA ASN A 446 -76.86 -8.87 -23.32
C ASN A 446 -77.21 -10.34 -23.63
N LEU A 447 -76.73 -11.28 -22.81
CA LEU A 447 -77.15 -12.68 -22.73
C LEU A 447 -78.17 -12.83 -21.60
#